data_AF-A0A352N4P4-F1
#
_entry.id   AF-A0A352N4P4-F1
#
_cell.length_a   1.000
_cell.length_b   1.000
_cell.length_c   1.000
_cell.angle_alpha   90.00
_cell.angle_beta   90.00
_cell.angle_gamma   90.00
#
_symmetry.space_group_name_H-M   'P 1'
#
loop_
_entity.id
_entity.type
_entity.pdbx_description
1 polymer ?
#
loop_
_entity_poly.entity_id
_entity_poly.type
_entity_poly.pdbx_seq_one_letter_code
_entity_poly.pdbx_strand_id
1 'polypeptide(L)'
;MKIKSNHLPIWLAFCGLVVQTCGIAWAISIFSAERGGFSFLNNFVSELGAPRHSLMAQVFNWTMIISSLMLFPLMYSLGLHIRTKLAYVATALGTCALAGAVGVGFAPMDLLVPHIILAMMFFWGWLFSVILFTIAFCRRFSFRESPSLVLAGIFSIIACCLFLAVVFNAFHMSADTCFNIKNTQAFKRPAIWDIAILEWCVVITLIAWNLATLRYLLRRKYSTQIEHPTSNIQL
;
A
#
# COMPACT_ATOMS: atom_id res chain seq x y z
N MET A 1 -9.44 -16.82 -29.61
CA MET A 1 -10.53 -16.54 -28.66
C MET A 1 -10.40 -15.10 -28.17
N LYS A 2 -11.23 -14.16 -28.69
CA LYS A 2 -11.26 -12.77 -28.20
C LYS A 2 -11.99 -12.76 -26.85
N ILE A 3 -11.22 -12.72 -25.76
CA ILE A 3 -11.78 -12.49 -24.42
C ILE A 3 -12.43 -11.10 -24.47
N LYS A 4 -13.76 -11.04 -24.34
CA LYS A 4 -14.47 -9.77 -24.10
C LYS A 4 -13.77 -9.10 -22.93
N SER A 5 -13.22 -7.90 -23.16
CA SER A 5 -12.59 -7.11 -22.11
C SER A 5 -13.69 -6.71 -21.12
N ASN A 6 -13.91 -7.53 -20.09
CA ASN A 6 -14.65 -7.10 -18.92
C ASN A 6 -13.82 -5.96 -18.33
N HIS A 7 -14.25 -4.73 -18.54
CA HIS A 7 -13.59 -3.56 -18.00
C HIS A 7 -13.67 -3.66 -16.49
N LEU A 8 -12.58 -4.07 -15.83
CA LEU A 8 -12.53 -3.98 -14.38
C LEU A 8 -12.78 -2.51 -13.99
N PRO A 9 -13.59 -2.26 -12.96
CA PRO A 9 -13.94 -0.91 -12.53
C PRO A 9 -12.74 -0.26 -11.82
N ILE A 10 -11.79 0.28 -12.60
CA ILE A 10 -10.59 0.97 -12.08
C ILE A 10 -10.96 2.17 -11.17
N TRP A 11 -12.16 2.74 -11.33
CA TRP A 11 -12.68 3.77 -10.42
C TRP A 11 -12.84 3.28 -8.97
N LEU A 12 -13.02 1.97 -8.73
CA LEU A 12 -13.01 1.42 -7.36
C LEU A 12 -11.68 1.72 -6.67
N ALA A 13 -10.56 1.67 -7.39
CA ALA A 13 -9.26 1.98 -6.83
C ALA A 13 -9.14 3.44 -6.37
N PHE A 14 -9.78 4.37 -7.09
CA PHE A 14 -9.87 5.76 -6.65
C PHE A 14 -10.64 5.88 -5.33
N CYS A 15 -11.82 5.27 -5.25
CA CYS A 15 -12.60 5.24 -4.02
C CYS A 15 -11.83 4.55 -2.88
N GLY A 16 -11.09 3.47 -3.15
CA GLY A 16 -10.23 2.81 -2.18
C GLY A 16 -9.12 3.74 -1.63
N LEU A 17 -8.48 4.54 -2.48
CA LEU A 17 -7.50 5.54 -2.06
C LEU A 17 -8.12 6.65 -1.21
N VAL A 18 -9.33 7.09 -1.55
CA VAL A 18 -10.08 8.06 -0.73
C VAL A 18 -10.42 7.46 0.64
N VAL A 19 -10.96 6.24 0.68
CA VAL A 19 -11.26 5.53 1.94
C VAL A 19 -10.00 5.39 2.80
N GLN A 20 -8.87 5.01 2.20
CA GLN A 20 -7.60 4.87 2.90
C GLN A 20 -7.13 6.18 3.51
N THR A 21 -7.09 7.25 2.71
CA THR A 21 -6.52 8.54 3.12
C THR A 21 -7.42 9.26 4.12
N CYS A 22 -8.73 9.29 3.88
CA CYS A 22 -9.70 9.82 4.84
C CYS A 22 -9.73 8.99 6.12
N GLY A 23 -9.63 7.66 6.03
CA GLY A 23 -9.58 6.76 7.17
C GLY A 23 -8.36 7.00 8.06
N ILE A 24 -7.17 7.14 7.46
CA ILE A 24 -5.94 7.51 8.17
C ILE A 24 -6.10 8.88 8.84
N ALA A 25 -6.54 9.90 8.09
CA ALA A 25 -6.68 11.26 8.62
C ALA A 25 -7.68 11.32 9.79
N TRP A 26 -8.80 10.61 9.66
CA TRP A 26 -9.79 10.49 10.72
C TRP A 26 -9.23 9.77 11.95
N ALA A 27 -8.52 8.65 11.76
CA ALA A 27 -7.91 7.91 12.87
C ALA A 27 -6.86 8.74 13.62
N ILE A 28 -6.10 9.57 12.92
CA ILE A 28 -5.13 10.51 13.51
C ILE A 28 -5.84 11.59 14.32
N SER A 29 -6.93 12.19 13.81
CA SER A 29 -7.59 13.32 14.47
C SER A 29 -8.24 12.96 15.80
N ILE A 30 -8.62 11.70 15.97
CA ILE A 30 -9.20 11.15 17.20
C ILE A 30 -8.22 10.26 17.97
N PHE A 31 -6.96 10.21 17.56
CA PHE A 31 -5.94 9.42 18.24
C PHE A 31 -5.71 9.98 19.63
N SER A 32 -6.00 9.18 20.63
CA SER A 32 -5.80 9.51 22.04
C SER A 32 -5.10 8.35 22.69
N ALA A 33 -3.77 8.38 22.71
CA ALA A 33 -3.00 7.44 23.49
C ALA A 33 -2.94 7.90 24.95
N GLU A 34 -2.83 6.94 25.87
CA GLU A 34 -2.52 7.18 27.30
C GLU A 34 -1.25 8.03 27.50
N ARG A 35 -0.43 8.23 26.46
CA ARG A 35 0.87 8.91 26.49
C ARG A 35 0.92 10.26 25.76
N GLY A 36 -0.21 10.76 25.25
CA GLY A 36 -0.30 12.05 24.53
C GLY A 36 -0.88 11.97 23.12
N GLY A 37 -0.85 13.09 22.40
CA GLY A 37 -1.35 13.20 21.02
C GLY A 37 -0.47 12.47 19.98
N PHE A 38 -0.98 12.35 18.76
CA PHE A 38 -0.32 11.65 17.66
C PHE A 38 0.93 12.39 17.13
N SER A 39 1.99 11.66 16.80
CA SER A 39 3.21 12.16 16.17
C SER A 39 3.74 11.21 15.10
N PHE A 40 3.92 11.70 13.88
CA PHE A 40 4.52 10.96 12.77
C PHE A 40 5.99 10.55 13.02
N LEU A 41 6.65 11.17 13.99
CA LEU A 41 8.06 10.90 14.29
C LEU A 41 8.24 9.67 15.17
N ASN A 42 7.20 9.23 15.88
CA ASN A 42 7.34 8.12 16.82
C ASN A 42 6.10 7.22 16.95
N ASN A 43 4.97 7.52 16.31
CA ASN A 43 3.81 6.63 16.21
C ASN A 43 3.83 5.88 14.88
N PHE A 44 3.71 4.55 14.97
CA PHE A 44 3.46 3.71 13.81
C PHE A 44 2.08 4.00 13.20
N VAL A 45 1.94 3.82 11.88
CA VAL A 45 0.61 3.86 11.24
C VAL A 45 -0.27 2.71 11.76
N SER A 46 0.34 1.57 12.06
CA SER A 46 -0.33 0.39 12.59
C SER A 46 -0.91 0.59 14.00
N GLU A 47 -0.41 1.57 14.77
CA GLU A 47 -0.97 1.95 16.08
C GLU A 47 -2.36 2.60 15.96
N LEU A 48 -2.69 3.21 14.81
CA LEU A 48 -4.02 3.75 14.55
C LEU A 48 -5.10 2.64 14.60
N GLY A 49 -4.69 1.39 14.34
CA GLY A 49 -5.53 0.20 14.40
C GLY A 49 -5.47 -0.57 15.71
N ALA A 50 -4.81 -0.05 16.75
CA ALA A 50 -4.69 -0.71 18.05
C ALA A 50 -5.84 -0.27 19.00
N PRO A 51 -6.76 -1.17 19.40
CA PRO A 51 -7.83 -0.86 20.35
C PRO A 51 -7.35 -0.21 21.65
N ARG A 52 -6.16 -0.57 22.14
CA ARG A 52 -5.53 0.04 23.32
C ARG A 52 -5.12 1.51 23.16
N HIS A 53 -5.02 2.02 21.93
CA HIS A 53 -4.51 3.36 21.65
C HIS A 53 -5.52 4.26 20.91
N SER A 54 -6.65 3.71 20.47
CA SER A 54 -7.70 4.46 19.78
C SER A 54 -9.07 3.87 20.07
N LEU A 55 -9.98 4.69 20.62
CA LEU A 55 -11.39 4.33 20.84
C LEU A 55 -12.10 3.91 19.54
N MET A 56 -11.56 4.30 18.38
CA MET A 56 -12.08 3.99 17.06
C MET A 56 -11.04 3.24 16.21
N ALA A 57 -10.16 2.47 16.84
CA ALA A 57 -9.21 1.60 16.13
C ALA A 57 -9.87 0.71 15.07
N GLN A 58 -11.12 0.29 15.34
CA GLN A 58 -11.93 -0.46 14.40
C GLN A 58 -12.22 0.32 13.10
N VAL A 59 -12.43 1.64 13.18
CA VAL A 59 -12.65 2.47 11.99
C VAL A 59 -11.41 2.43 11.09
N PHE A 60 -10.21 2.61 11.66
CA PHE A 60 -8.96 2.48 10.90
C PHE A 60 -8.83 1.10 10.26
N ASN A 61 -9.04 0.04 11.03
CA ASN A 61 -8.92 -1.33 10.54
C ASN A 61 -9.91 -1.65 9.42
N TRP A 62 -11.16 -1.19 9.53
CA TRP A 62 -12.14 -1.32 8.46
C TRP A 62 -11.75 -0.53 7.22
N THR A 63 -11.21 0.68 7.38
CA THR A 63 -10.73 1.47 6.23
C THR A 63 -9.60 0.76 5.50
N MET A 64 -8.67 0.12 6.22
CA MET A 64 -7.59 -0.71 5.65
C MET A 64 -8.14 -1.92 4.87
N ILE A 65 -9.13 -2.63 5.42
CA ILE A 65 -9.76 -3.77 4.75
C ILE A 65 -10.45 -3.32 3.46
N ILE A 66 -11.32 -2.32 3.57
CA ILE A 66 -12.14 -1.84 2.45
C ILE A 66 -11.25 -1.23 1.36
N SER A 67 -10.31 -0.36 1.71
CA SER A 67 -9.39 0.24 0.72
C SER A 67 -8.58 -0.81 -0.02
N SER A 68 -8.04 -1.80 0.69
CA SER A 68 -7.20 -2.85 0.12
C SER A 68 -7.99 -3.74 -0.84
N LEU A 69 -9.23 -4.10 -0.48
CA LEU A 69 -10.15 -4.81 -1.37
C LEU A 69 -10.45 -4.02 -2.64
N MET A 70 -10.62 -2.70 -2.51
CA MET A 70 -10.90 -1.80 -3.64
C MET A 70 -9.69 -1.54 -4.53
N LEU A 71 -8.46 -1.84 -4.08
CA LEU A 71 -7.22 -1.72 -4.86
C LEU A 71 -6.91 -2.95 -5.73
N PHE A 72 -7.51 -4.12 -5.49
CA PHE A 72 -7.29 -5.31 -6.32
C PHE A 72 -7.54 -5.06 -7.82
N PRO A 73 -8.63 -4.36 -8.22
CA PRO A 73 -8.85 -4.02 -9.62
C PRO A 73 -7.72 -3.23 -10.26
N LEU A 74 -7.05 -2.35 -9.51
CA LEU A 74 -5.92 -1.58 -10.00
C LEU A 74 -4.74 -2.50 -10.34
N MET A 75 -4.39 -3.37 -9.40
CA MET A 75 -3.29 -4.31 -9.52
C MET A 75 -3.48 -5.26 -10.70
N TYR A 76 -4.69 -5.83 -10.80
CA TYR A 76 -5.06 -6.72 -11.89
C TYR A 76 -5.06 -6.02 -13.24
N SER A 77 -5.64 -4.82 -13.32
CA SER A 77 -5.70 -4.03 -14.55
C SER A 77 -4.31 -3.64 -15.05
N LEU A 78 -3.38 -3.32 -14.14
CA LEU A 78 -2.00 -3.01 -14.50
C LEU A 78 -1.29 -4.20 -15.14
N GLY A 79 -1.41 -5.39 -14.53
CA GLY A 79 -0.86 -6.64 -15.08
C GLY A 79 -1.37 -6.94 -16.49
N LEU A 80 -2.70 -6.90 -16.66
CA LEU A 80 -3.37 -7.12 -17.95
C LEU A 80 -3.05 -6.05 -19.00
N HIS A 81 -2.68 -4.85 -18.59
CA HIS A 81 -2.29 -3.78 -19.50
C HIS A 81 -0.88 -4.00 -20.06
N ILE A 82 0.09 -4.33 -19.19
CA ILE A 82 1.48 -4.52 -19.61
C ILE A 82 1.66 -5.82 -20.41
N ARG A 83 0.93 -6.89 -20.05
CA ARG A 83 0.91 -8.19 -20.75
C ARG A 83 2.27 -8.87 -20.89
N THR A 84 3.10 -8.82 -19.85
CA THR A 84 4.36 -9.57 -19.78
C THR A 84 4.32 -10.59 -18.65
N LYS A 85 5.09 -11.68 -18.77
CA LYS A 85 5.25 -12.68 -17.70
C LYS A 85 5.60 -12.02 -16.37
N LEU A 86 6.50 -11.04 -16.43
CA LEU A 86 6.98 -10.30 -15.28
C LEU A 86 5.86 -9.46 -14.63
N ALA A 87 5.00 -8.82 -15.42
CA ALA A 87 3.84 -8.09 -14.90
C ALA A 87 2.78 -9.02 -14.27
N TYR A 88 2.62 -10.24 -14.77
CA TYR A 88 1.71 -11.22 -14.15
C TYR A 88 2.24 -11.71 -12.79
N VAL A 89 3.54 -11.97 -12.68
CA VAL A 89 4.16 -12.29 -11.38
C VAL A 89 4.04 -11.11 -10.43
N ALA A 90 4.31 -9.89 -10.91
CA ALA A 90 4.13 -8.67 -10.12
C ALA A 90 2.69 -8.52 -9.60
N THR A 91 1.70 -8.85 -10.44
CA THR A 91 0.28 -8.83 -10.08
C THR A 91 -0.03 -9.83 -8.98
N ALA A 92 0.49 -11.07 -9.08
CA ALA A 92 0.29 -12.09 -8.07
C ALA A 92 0.87 -11.67 -6.72
N LEU A 93 2.10 -11.15 -6.71
CA LEU A 93 2.73 -10.65 -5.47
C LEU A 93 2.01 -9.43 -4.89
N GLY A 94 1.55 -8.51 -5.75
CA GLY A 94 0.76 -7.36 -5.31
C GLY A 94 -0.60 -7.76 -4.75
N THR A 95 -1.22 -8.80 -5.32
CA THR A 95 -2.45 -9.42 -4.81
C THR A 95 -2.22 -10.03 -3.42
N CYS A 96 -1.12 -10.77 -3.24
CA CYS A 96 -0.73 -11.29 -1.92
C CYS A 96 -0.48 -10.16 -0.92
N ALA A 97 0.14 -9.05 -1.36
CA ALA A 97 0.36 -7.90 -0.51
C ALA A 97 -0.96 -7.29 -0.03
N LEU A 98 -1.91 -7.04 -0.94
CA LEU A 98 -3.23 -6.52 -0.61
C LEU A 98 -4.00 -7.47 0.33
N ALA A 99 -3.88 -8.79 0.14
CA ALA A 99 -4.43 -9.76 1.09
C ALA A 99 -3.79 -9.64 2.49
N GLY A 100 -2.50 -9.33 2.56
CA GLY A 100 -1.80 -9.04 3.81
C GLY A 100 -2.32 -7.79 4.49
N ALA A 101 -2.55 -6.71 3.75
CA ALA A 101 -3.15 -5.49 4.27
C ALA A 101 -4.58 -5.71 4.78
N VAL A 102 -5.39 -6.51 4.08
CA VAL A 102 -6.71 -6.95 4.57
C VAL A 102 -6.55 -7.72 5.89
N GLY A 103 -5.62 -8.68 5.94
CA GLY A 103 -5.34 -9.46 7.13
C GLY A 103 -4.93 -8.58 8.32
N VAL A 104 -4.06 -7.58 8.11
CA VAL A 104 -3.64 -6.63 9.15
C VAL A 104 -4.83 -5.89 9.76
N GLY A 105 -5.87 -5.57 8.98
CA GLY A 105 -7.11 -5.00 9.53
C GLY A 105 -7.87 -5.97 10.45
N PHE A 106 -7.78 -7.28 10.23
CA PHE A 106 -8.36 -8.30 11.11
C PHE A 106 -7.48 -8.65 12.32
N ALA A 107 -6.16 -8.46 12.20
CA ALA A 107 -5.18 -8.70 13.24
C ALA A 107 -4.60 -7.36 13.73
N PRO A 108 -5.30 -6.62 14.61
CA PRO A 108 -4.80 -5.37 15.16
C PRO A 108 -3.48 -5.59 15.91
N MET A 109 -2.73 -4.50 16.14
CA MET A 109 -1.43 -4.53 16.82
C MET A 109 -1.44 -5.20 18.21
N ASP A 110 -2.59 -5.24 18.89
CA ASP A 110 -2.76 -5.97 20.16
C ASP A 110 -2.55 -7.49 20.00
N LEU A 111 -2.80 -8.03 18.79
CA LEU A 111 -2.46 -9.39 18.37
C LEU A 111 -1.14 -9.37 17.59
N LEU A 112 -0.06 -9.00 18.28
CA LEU A 112 1.19 -8.61 17.62
C LEU A 112 1.81 -9.70 16.72
N VAL A 113 1.81 -10.96 17.14
CA VAL A 113 2.39 -12.06 16.33
C VAL A 113 1.66 -12.24 15.00
N PRO A 114 0.33 -12.47 14.95
CA PRO A 114 -0.37 -12.56 13.67
C PRO A 114 -0.30 -11.23 12.88
N HIS A 115 -0.31 -10.08 13.56
CA HIS A 115 -0.13 -8.78 12.91
C HIS A 115 1.21 -8.72 12.15
N ILE A 116 2.33 -9.07 12.81
CA ILE A 116 3.66 -9.04 12.19
C ILE A 116 3.71 -9.99 10.98
N ILE A 117 3.16 -11.21 11.09
CA ILE A 117 3.16 -12.17 9.96
C ILE A 117 2.45 -11.57 8.75
N LEU A 118 1.26 -11.00 8.96
CA LEU A 118 0.44 -10.42 7.90
C LEU A 118 1.06 -9.13 7.33
N ALA A 119 1.65 -8.31 8.19
CA ALA A 119 2.41 -7.13 7.79
C ALA A 119 3.64 -7.50 6.96
N MET A 120 4.40 -8.54 7.34
CA MET A 120 5.54 -9.02 6.56
C MET A 120 5.11 -9.56 5.19
N MET A 121 3.97 -10.27 5.11
CA MET A 121 3.40 -10.67 3.84
C MET A 121 3.07 -9.46 2.95
N PHE A 122 2.52 -8.40 3.54
CA PHE A 122 2.28 -7.13 2.86
C PHE A 122 3.58 -6.47 2.38
N PHE A 123 4.53 -6.19 3.27
CA PHE A 123 5.74 -5.42 2.92
C PHE A 123 6.60 -6.13 1.88
N TRP A 124 6.81 -7.45 2.01
CA TRP A 124 7.58 -8.22 1.04
C TRP A 124 6.84 -8.38 -0.29
N GLY A 125 5.54 -8.72 -0.24
CA GLY A 125 4.71 -8.82 -1.44
C GLY A 125 4.67 -7.50 -2.22
N TRP A 126 4.53 -6.39 -1.50
CA TRP A 126 4.52 -5.04 -2.06
C TRP A 126 5.87 -4.68 -2.69
N LEU A 127 6.97 -4.86 -1.96
CA LEU A 127 8.31 -4.57 -2.46
C LEU A 127 8.59 -5.30 -3.78
N PHE A 128 8.41 -6.62 -3.79
CA PHE A 128 8.67 -7.39 -5.01
C PHE A 128 7.70 -7.06 -6.13
N SER A 129 6.42 -6.81 -5.82
CA SER A 129 5.45 -6.35 -6.82
C SER A 129 5.90 -5.05 -7.48
N VAL A 130 6.26 -4.03 -6.70
CA VAL A 130 6.69 -2.72 -7.22
C VAL A 130 8.01 -2.82 -7.99
N ILE A 131 8.99 -3.61 -7.51
CA ILE A 131 10.22 -3.89 -8.27
C ILE A 131 9.88 -4.43 -9.65
N LEU A 132 9.07 -5.49 -9.70
CA LEU A 132 8.73 -6.14 -10.96
C LEU A 132 7.91 -5.21 -11.85
N PHE A 133 6.90 -4.50 -11.34
CA PHE A 133 6.16 -3.53 -12.16
C PHE A 133 7.06 -2.43 -12.70
N THR A 134 7.98 -1.90 -11.89
CA THR A 134 8.92 -0.86 -12.32
C THR A 134 9.83 -1.37 -13.44
N ILE A 135 10.38 -2.59 -13.30
CA ILE A 135 11.19 -3.23 -14.34
C ILE A 135 10.36 -3.51 -15.60
N ALA A 136 9.15 -4.04 -15.45
CA ALA A 136 8.25 -4.33 -16.56
C ALA A 136 7.91 -3.05 -17.33
N PHE A 137 7.66 -1.95 -16.61
CA PHE A 137 7.43 -0.65 -17.22
C PHE A 137 8.64 -0.16 -17.99
N CYS A 138 9.83 -0.12 -17.38
CA CYS A 138 11.05 0.35 -18.05
C CYS A 138 11.43 -0.49 -19.28
N ARG A 139 11.11 -1.80 -19.28
CA ARG A 139 11.39 -2.69 -20.42
C ARG A 139 10.36 -2.58 -21.53
N ARG A 140 9.06 -2.51 -21.18
CA ARG A 140 7.98 -2.48 -22.16
C ARG A 140 7.76 -1.08 -22.73
N PHE A 141 7.99 -0.06 -21.92
CA PHE A 141 7.76 1.33 -22.21
C PHE A 141 9.03 2.13 -21.90
N SER A 142 9.34 3.14 -22.71
CA SER A 142 10.42 4.06 -22.35
C SER A 142 10.02 4.87 -21.10
N PHE A 143 11.00 5.33 -20.31
CA PHE A 143 10.76 6.20 -19.14
C PHE A 143 9.85 7.40 -19.46
N ARG A 144 9.89 7.89 -20.71
CA ARG A 144 9.08 9.03 -21.19
C ARG A 144 7.58 8.78 -21.15
N GLU A 145 7.13 7.53 -21.22
CA GLU A 145 5.69 7.24 -21.31
C GLU A 145 4.96 7.37 -19.97
N SER A 146 5.65 7.17 -18.85
CA SER A 146 5.07 7.23 -17.51
C SER A 146 6.10 7.56 -16.42
N PRO A 147 6.83 8.69 -16.52
CA PRO A 147 7.92 9.03 -15.60
C PRO A 147 7.47 9.09 -14.14
N SER A 148 6.25 9.56 -13.88
CA SER A 148 5.67 9.61 -12.54
C SER A 148 5.51 8.22 -11.91
N LEU A 149 5.16 7.20 -12.70
CA LEU A 149 4.98 5.85 -12.20
C LEU A 149 6.32 5.19 -11.88
N VAL A 150 7.33 5.39 -12.75
CA VAL A 150 8.67 4.87 -12.51
C VAL A 150 9.30 5.54 -11.28
N LEU A 151 9.20 6.87 -11.16
CA LEU A 151 9.71 7.60 -10.01
C LEU A 151 9.01 7.17 -8.71
N ALA A 152 7.67 7.10 -8.70
CA ALA A 152 6.93 6.60 -7.55
C ALA A 152 7.34 5.16 -7.18
N GLY A 153 7.62 4.31 -8.19
CA GLY A 153 8.14 2.96 -8.00
C GLY A 153 9.49 2.95 -7.32
N ILE A 154 10.45 3.74 -7.81
CA ILE A 154 11.79 3.86 -7.22
C ILE A 154 11.71 4.32 -5.77
N PHE A 155 10.94 5.37 -5.47
CA PHE A 155 10.79 5.86 -4.10
C PHE A 155 10.14 4.82 -3.19
N SER A 156 9.13 4.08 -3.67
CA SER A 156 8.52 3.01 -2.89
C SER A 156 9.48 1.85 -2.62
N ILE A 157 10.33 1.50 -3.58
CA ILE A 157 11.37 0.48 -3.40
C ILE A 157 12.35 0.92 -2.32
N ILE A 158 12.87 2.15 -2.40
CA ILE A 158 13.83 2.69 -1.42
C ILE A 158 13.19 2.70 -0.02
N ALA A 159 11.97 3.23 0.10
CA ALA A 159 11.27 3.30 1.39
C ALA A 159 11.05 1.89 2.00
N CYS A 160 10.56 0.93 1.21
CA CYS A 160 10.36 -0.44 1.70
C CYS A 160 11.68 -1.13 2.05
N CYS A 161 12.73 -0.98 1.24
CA CYS A 161 14.03 -1.58 1.54
C CYS A 161 14.63 -1.03 2.83
N LEU A 162 14.58 0.30 3.04
CA LEU A 162 15.06 0.91 4.27
C LEU A 162 14.23 0.46 5.48
N PHE A 163 12.91 0.48 5.37
CA PHE A 163 12.01 0.00 6.43
C PHE A 163 12.33 -1.46 6.81
N LEU A 164 12.37 -2.36 5.82
CA LEU A 164 12.67 -3.76 6.05
C LEU A 164 14.08 -3.94 6.63
N ALA A 165 15.10 -3.24 6.14
CA ALA A 165 16.44 -3.34 6.69
C ALA A 165 16.50 -3.01 8.19
N VAL A 166 15.81 -1.94 8.62
CA VAL A 166 15.75 -1.59 10.05
C VAL A 166 14.92 -2.60 10.84
N VAL A 167 13.79 -3.07 10.30
CA VAL A 167 12.95 -4.10 10.94
C VAL A 167 13.71 -5.43 11.10
N PHE A 168 14.45 -5.86 10.08
CA PHE A 168 15.28 -7.06 10.16
C PHE A 168 16.37 -6.92 11.21
N ASN A 169 17.08 -5.79 11.22
CA ASN A 169 18.10 -5.54 12.25
C ASN A 169 17.49 -5.54 13.66
N ALA A 170 16.32 -4.91 13.81
CA ALA A 170 15.56 -4.92 15.04
C ALA A 170 15.13 -6.32 15.51
N PHE A 171 14.72 -7.21 14.59
CA PHE A 171 14.42 -8.60 14.94
C PHE A 171 15.65 -9.36 15.44
N HIS A 172 16.85 -9.06 14.92
CA HIS A 172 18.09 -9.64 15.42
C HIS A 172 18.44 -9.16 16.84
N MET A 173 17.99 -7.96 17.22
CA MET A 173 18.15 -7.39 18.58
C MET A 173 17.04 -7.81 19.57
N SER A 174 16.23 -8.81 19.19
CA SER A 174 15.00 -9.32 19.83
C SER A 174 13.74 -8.46 19.55
N ALA A 175 12.67 -9.13 19.11
CA ALA A 175 11.35 -8.51 18.87
C ALA A 175 10.76 -7.88 20.15
N ASP A 176 11.13 -8.42 21.32
CA ASP A 176 10.82 -7.87 22.64
C ASP A 176 11.48 -6.50 22.87
N THR A 177 12.61 -6.20 22.24
CA THR A 177 13.22 -4.86 22.35
C THR A 177 12.53 -3.85 21.42
N CYS A 178 12.13 -4.29 20.23
CA CYS A 178 11.66 -3.40 19.18
C CYS A 178 10.17 -3.05 19.29
N PHE A 179 9.32 -4.02 19.65
CA PHE A 179 7.87 -3.82 19.80
C PHE A 179 7.42 -3.96 21.27
N ASN A 180 8.35 -4.28 22.18
CA ASN A 180 8.14 -4.43 23.63
C ASN A 180 6.91 -5.24 24.04
N ILE A 181 6.83 -6.42 23.42
CA ILE A 181 5.78 -7.45 23.57
C ILE A 181 5.57 -7.85 25.05
N LYS A 182 6.63 -7.82 25.86
CA LYS A 182 6.63 -8.34 27.24
C LYS A 182 6.41 -7.30 28.33
N ASN A 183 6.78 -6.03 28.12
CA ASN A 183 6.61 -4.99 29.15
C ASN A 183 6.32 -3.61 28.54
N THR A 184 5.10 -3.46 28.05
CA THR A 184 4.62 -2.21 27.45
C THR A 184 4.72 -1.01 28.40
N GLN A 185 4.62 -1.21 29.72
CA GLN A 185 4.73 -0.14 30.72
C GLN A 185 6.18 0.31 30.98
N ALA A 186 7.17 -0.55 30.79
CA ALA A 186 8.59 -0.21 30.97
C ALA A 186 9.23 0.43 29.73
N PHE A 187 8.60 0.36 28.56
CA PHE A 187 9.15 0.93 27.34
C PHE A 187 9.03 2.46 27.31
N LYS A 188 10.17 3.14 27.43
CA LYS A 188 10.29 4.58 27.18
C LYS A 188 10.53 4.81 25.69
N ARG A 189 9.46 5.11 24.95
CA ARG A 189 9.51 5.42 23.51
C ARG A 189 10.39 6.66 23.26
N PRO A 190 11.28 6.64 22.24
CA PRO A 190 12.03 7.83 21.86
C PRO A 190 11.14 8.87 21.18
N ALA A 191 11.52 10.15 21.27
CA ALA A 191 10.79 11.23 20.61
C ALA A 191 10.84 11.13 19.07
N ILE A 192 11.92 10.56 18.55
CA ILE A 192 12.15 10.28 17.12
C ILE A 192 12.46 8.78 17.03
N TRP A 193 11.71 8.08 16.19
CA TRP A 193 11.83 6.64 16.01
C TRP A 193 11.90 6.29 14.53
N ASP A 194 13.09 5.91 14.08
CA ASP A 194 13.37 5.67 12.65
C ASP A 194 12.43 4.64 12.02
N ILE A 195 12.06 3.60 12.77
CA ILE A 195 11.14 2.55 12.27
C ILE A 195 9.76 3.14 11.99
N ALA A 196 9.25 4.00 12.87
CA ALA A 196 7.95 4.66 12.68
C ALA A 196 7.98 5.61 11.48
N ILE A 197 9.04 6.42 11.37
CA ILE A 197 9.24 7.33 10.24
C ILE A 197 9.30 6.55 8.92
N LEU A 198 10.06 5.45 8.87
CA LEU A 198 10.19 4.62 7.68
C LEU A 198 8.88 3.92 7.31
N GLU A 199 8.08 3.49 8.28
CA GLU A 199 6.74 2.94 8.02
C GLU A 199 5.85 3.98 7.33
N TRP A 200 5.85 5.23 7.82
CA TRP A 200 5.14 6.34 7.18
C TRP A 200 5.65 6.65 5.78
N CYS A 201 6.96 6.59 5.54
CA CYS A 201 7.53 6.71 4.21
C CYS A 201 7.00 5.62 3.25
N VAL A 202 6.83 4.38 3.73
CA VAL A 202 6.22 3.31 2.93
C VAL A 202 4.76 3.63 2.62
N VAL A 203 3.96 4.10 3.58
CA VAL A 203 2.56 4.48 3.36
C VAL A 203 2.43 5.59 2.31
N ILE A 204 3.23 6.66 2.43
CA ILE A 204 3.21 7.80 1.52
C ILE A 204 3.59 7.36 0.10
N THR A 205 4.65 6.57 -0.04
CA THR A 205 5.11 6.09 -1.35
C THR A 205 4.16 5.07 -1.97
N LEU A 206 3.48 4.25 -1.16
CA LEU A 206 2.40 3.38 -1.62
C LEU A 206 1.23 4.17 -2.19
N ILE A 207 0.77 5.21 -1.48
CA ILE A 207 -0.32 6.07 -1.95
C ILE A 207 0.09 6.75 -3.27
N ALA A 208 1.31 7.30 -3.32
CA ALA A 208 1.86 7.94 -4.52
C ALA A 208 1.95 6.97 -5.71
N TRP A 209 2.42 5.73 -5.50
CA TRP A 209 2.50 4.71 -6.55
C TRP A 209 1.12 4.32 -7.06
N ASN A 210 0.15 4.08 -6.18
CA ASN A 210 -1.21 3.74 -6.60
C ASN A 210 -1.88 4.89 -7.37
N LEU A 211 -1.69 6.15 -6.94
CA LEU A 211 -2.17 7.32 -7.67
C LEU A 211 -1.51 7.45 -9.06
N ALA A 212 -0.20 7.22 -9.16
CA ALA A 212 0.51 7.24 -10.42
C ALA A 212 0.02 6.13 -11.37
N THR A 213 -0.21 4.92 -10.85
CA THR A 213 -0.77 3.79 -11.60
C THR A 213 -2.18 4.09 -12.09
N LEU A 214 -3.04 4.60 -11.21
CA LEU A 214 -4.41 4.98 -11.54
C LEU A 214 -4.44 6.03 -12.66
N ARG A 215 -3.67 7.10 -12.51
CA ARG A 215 -3.54 8.16 -13.52
C ARG A 215 -3.06 7.60 -14.86
N TYR A 216 -2.08 6.69 -14.85
CA TYR A 216 -1.57 6.07 -16.06
C TYR A 216 -2.66 5.26 -16.78
N LEU A 217 -3.36 4.39 -16.07
CA LEU A 217 -4.40 3.53 -16.67
C LEU A 217 -5.60 4.35 -17.16
N LEU A 218 -6.01 5.38 -16.43
CA LEU A 218 -7.08 6.30 -16.87
C LEU A 218 -6.70 7.01 -18.16
N ARG A 219 -5.49 7.59 -18.25
CA ARG A 219 -4.99 8.23 -19.46
C ARG A 219 -5.03 7.30 -20.68
N ARG A 220 -4.57 6.06 -20.50
CA ARG A 220 -4.59 5.06 -21.58
C ARG A 220 -5.99 4.71 -22.05
N LYS A 221 -6.94 4.54 -21.11
CA LYS A 221 -8.34 4.28 -21.45
C LYS A 221 -8.94 5.41 -22.29
N TYR A 222 -8.70 6.66 -21.92
CA TYR A 222 -9.18 7.82 -22.69
C TYR A 222 -8.53 7.92 -24.07
N SER A 223 -7.21 7.72 -24.19
CA SER A 223 -6.54 7.75 -25.50
C SER A 223 -7.10 6.71 -26.47
N THR A 224 -7.36 5.48 -26.01
CA THR A 224 -7.97 4.43 -26.85
C THR A 224 -9.40 4.71 -27.30
N GLN A 225 -10.14 5.57 -26.58
CA GLN A 225 -11.49 5.99 -26.97
C GLN A 225 -11.47 7.11 -28.01
N ILE A 226 -10.49 8.01 -27.96
CA ILE A 226 -10.36 9.13 -28.90
C ILE A 226 -9.89 8.67 -30.28
N GLU A 227 -9.09 7.60 -30.36
CA GLU A 227 -8.64 7.01 -31.64
C GLU A 227 -9.72 6.17 -32.34
N HIS A 228 -10.84 5.87 -31.67
CA HIS A 228 -12.01 5.19 -32.24
C HIS A 228 -13.32 6.00 -32.06
N PRO A 229 -13.43 7.23 -32.58
CA PRO A 229 -14.71 7.92 -32.60
C PRO A 229 -15.49 7.43 -33.83
N THR A 230 -16.51 6.60 -33.58
CA THR A 230 -17.71 6.43 -34.43
C THR A 230 -17.47 6.49 -35.95
N SER A 231 -16.88 5.45 -36.56
CA SER A 231 -16.95 5.21 -38.01
C SER A 231 -18.32 4.65 -38.45
N ASN A 232 -19.38 4.89 -37.68
CA ASN A 232 -20.75 4.40 -37.92
C ASN A 232 -21.72 5.57 -38.13
N ILE A 233 -21.34 6.53 -38.96
CA ILE A 233 -22.31 7.37 -39.67
C ILE A 233 -22.13 7.04 -41.15
N GLN A 234 -22.79 5.96 -41.59
CA GLN A 234 -23.13 5.81 -43.00
C GLN A 234 -24.50 6.46 -43.17
N LEU A 235 -24.50 7.61 -43.83
CA LEU A 235 -25.68 8.24 -44.44
C LEU A 235 -26.15 7.40 -45.63
#